data_AF-A0A8X6X4Y4-F1
#
_entry.id   AF-A0A8X6X4Y4-F1
#
_cell.length_a   1.000
_cell.length_b   1.000
_cell.length_c   1.000
_cell.angle_alpha   90.00
_cell.angle_beta   90.00
_cell.angle_gamma   90.00
#
_symmetry.space_group_name_H-M   'P 1'
#
loop_
_entity.id
_entity.type
_entity.pdbx_description
1 polymer ?
#
loop_
_entity_poly.entity_id
_entity_poly.type
_entity_poly.pdbx_seq_one_letter_code
_entity_poly.pdbx_strand_id
1 'polypeptide(L)'
;SFCQSLQLEVLHSQVLRLCRDRLRDFIVVEEYTAGSRLVLCYWRLPKFDENNVERENTTCKLCVQMDPTDPSKPLQVTHVPHLNQKDAQLADQAIKSDFLSVEKLLIHTVHIRTKHKLQELSEVLKPLLGLPECVISGSPAVLHCPILQPCMISEELLITVNTHTGHFLAHVPQFERSIRWLKSQSFWELSMKSPEFSQTPLVQSKSSFGVGSE
;
A
#
# COMPACT_ATOMS: atom_id res chain seq x y z
N SER A 1 20.96 -21.42 -0.27
CA SER A 1 20.54 -22.21 0.91
C SER A 1 20.84 -21.52 2.25
N PHE A 2 22.01 -21.69 2.91
CA PHE A 2 22.24 -21.16 4.28
C PHE A 2 21.99 -19.64 4.44
N CYS A 3 22.54 -18.81 3.55
CA CYS A 3 22.34 -17.36 3.62
C CYS A 3 20.86 -16.94 3.49
N GLN A 4 20.06 -17.69 2.74
CA GLN A 4 18.63 -17.41 2.54
C GLN A 4 17.81 -17.80 3.75
N SER A 5 18.16 -18.91 4.39
CA SER A 5 17.56 -19.30 5.67
C SER A 5 17.82 -18.23 6.74
N LEU A 6 19.05 -17.69 6.79
CA LEU A 6 19.39 -16.58 7.68
C LEU A 6 18.62 -15.30 7.33
N GLN A 7 18.47 -14.98 6.04
CA GLN A 7 17.64 -13.86 5.60
C GLN A 7 16.19 -14.00 6.08
N LEU A 8 15.59 -15.20 6.02
CA LEU A 8 14.26 -15.46 6.55
C LEU A 8 14.17 -15.29 8.07
N GLU A 9 15.20 -15.69 8.82
CA GLU A 9 15.28 -15.45 10.27
C GLU A 9 15.37 -13.95 10.60
N VAL A 10 16.12 -13.19 9.82
CA VAL A 10 16.20 -11.73 9.94
C VAL A 10 14.83 -11.11 9.68
N LEU A 11 14.15 -11.49 8.59
CA LEU A 11 12.80 -11.01 8.28
C LEU A 11 11.81 -11.36 9.39
N HIS A 12 11.82 -12.59 9.89
CA HIS A 12 10.96 -13.01 10.99
C HIS A 12 11.21 -12.17 12.26
N SER A 13 12.48 -11.93 12.61
CA SER A 13 12.85 -11.08 13.75
C SER A 13 12.39 -9.63 13.56
N GLN A 14 12.47 -9.09 12.33
CA GLN A 14 11.94 -7.77 12.00
C GLN A 14 10.41 -7.72 12.17
N VAL A 15 9.68 -8.74 11.72
CA VAL A 15 8.22 -8.81 11.92
C VAL A 15 7.86 -8.80 13.40
N LEU A 16 8.51 -9.61 14.22
CA LEU A 16 8.20 -9.69 15.65
C LEU A 16 8.41 -8.33 16.34
N ARG A 17 9.49 -7.62 16.00
CA ARG A 17 9.73 -6.25 16.49
C ARG A 17 8.66 -5.29 15.99
N LEU A 18 8.30 -5.37 14.72
CA LEU A 18 7.30 -4.50 14.10
C LEU A 18 5.90 -4.70 14.73
N CYS A 19 5.50 -5.94 15.00
CA CYS A 19 4.28 -6.28 15.73
C CYS A 19 4.31 -5.70 17.15
N ARG A 20 5.36 -5.96 17.92
CA ARG A 20 5.44 -5.51 19.32
C ARG A 20 5.48 -3.98 19.46
N ASP A 21 6.31 -3.34 18.65
CA ASP A 21 6.70 -1.94 18.89
C ASP A 21 5.73 -0.96 18.21
N ARG A 22 5.06 -1.34 17.11
CA ARG A 22 4.37 -0.38 16.24
C ARG A 22 3.01 -0.81 15.70
N LEU A 23 2.88 -2.00 15.13
CA LEU A 23 1.69 -2.39 14.35
C LEU A 23 0.74 -3.33 15.09
N ARG A 24 1.15 -3.87 16.24
CA ARG A 24 0.34 -4.66 17.18
C ARG A 24 -0.59 -5.63 16.46
N ASP A 25 -1.90 -5.45 16.60
CA ASP A 25 -2.93 -6.38 16.12
C ASP A 25 -3.24 -6.25 14.63
N PHE A 26 -2.72 -5.22 13.95
CA PHE A 26 -2.94 -5.01 12.52
C PHE A 26 -2.10 -5.94 11.65
N ILE A 27 -1.03 -6.51 12.22
CA ILE A 27 -0.08 -7.40 11.55
C ILE A 27 0.25 -8.61 12.43
N VAL A 28 0.37 -9.79 11.82
CA VAL A 28 0.60 -11.04 12.55
C VAL A 28 1.35 -12.08 11.71
N VAL A 29 2.23 -12.84 12.35
CA VAL A 29 2.80 -14.05 11.73
C VAL A 29 1.75 -15.14 11.76
N GLU A 30 1.31 -15.59 10.59
CA GLU A 30 0.36 -16.70 10.45
C GLU A 30 1.07 -18.06 10.45
N GLU A 31 2.16 -18.16 9.69
CA GLU A 31 2.95 -19.38 9.55
C GLU A 31 4.43 -19.01 9.51
N TYR A 32 5.27 -19.75 10.23
CA TYR A 32 6.72 -19.62 10.13
C TYR A 32 7.38 -21.00 10.26
N THR A 33 8.14 -21.35 9.24
CA THR A 33 9.00 -22.52 9.20
C THR A 33 10.43 -22.03 9.07
N ALA A 34 11.23 -22.27 10.11
CA ALA A 34 12.60 -21.78 10.21
C ALA A 34 13.40 -22.13 8.95
N GLY A 35 14.01 -21.11 8.35
CA GLY A 35 14.82 -21.24 7.16
C GLY A 35 14.09 -21.70 5.90
N SER A 36 12.75 -21.70 5.85
CA SER A 36 11.97 -22.17 4.70
C SER A 36 10.87 -21.19 4.28
N ARG A 37 10.01 -20.77 5.23
CA ARG A 37 8.79 -20.01 4.90
C ARG A 37 8.38 -19.06 6.02
N LEU A 38 7.92 -17.87 5.65
CA LEU A 38 7.35 -16.86 6.53
C LEU A 38 6.07 -16.31 5.90
N VAL A 39 4.94 -16.45 6.57
CA VAL A 39 3.63 -15.92 6.15
C VAL A 39 3.16 -14.89 7.14
N LEU A 40 2.89 -13.69 6.64
CA LEU A 40 2.46 -12.52 7.38
C LEU A 40 1.07 -12.10 6.91
N CYS A 41 0.11 -11.93 7.81
CA CYS A 41 -1.14 -11.24 7.50
C CYS A 41 -1.05 -9.76 7.90
N TYR A 42 -1.64 -8.88 7.09
CA TYR A 42 -1.80 -7.46 7.35
C TYR A 42 -3.22 -7.00 7.03
N TRP A 43 -3.57 -5.79 7.46
CA TRP A 43 -4.96 -5.27 7.43
C TRP A 43 -5.93 -6.18 8.18
N ARG A 44 -5.48 -6.74 9.30
CA ARG A 44 -6.35 -7.49 10.19
C ARG A 44 -7.22 -6.53 11.00
N LEU A 45 -8.52 -6.82 11.05
CA LEU A 45 -9.44 -6.17 11.97
C LEU A 45 -9.23 -6.68 13.40
N PRO A 46 -9.08 -5.79 14.40
CA PRO A 46 -9.10 -6.19 15.80
C PRO A 46 -10.41 -6.92 16.09
N LYS A 47 -10.35 -8.02 16.87
CA LYS A 47 -11.49 -8.88 17.22
C LYS A 47 -12.61 -8.18 18.05
N PHE A 48 -12.52 -6.88 18.29
CA PHE A 48 -13.42 -6.14 19.18
C PHE A 48 -14.78 -5.79 18.57
N ASP A 49 -15.03 -6.12 17.30
CA ASP A 49 -16.28 -5.78 16.62
C ASP A 49 -17.04 -7.05 16.21
N GLU A 50 -17.37 -7.90 17.21
CA GLU A 50 -18.21 -9.11 17.05
C GLU A 50 -19.63 -8.81 16.51
N ASN A 51 -20.04 -7.54 16.45
CA ASN A 51 -21.38 -7.13 16.02
C ASN A 51 -21.50 -6.74 14.54
N ASN A 52 -20.41 -6.68 13.76
CA ASN A 52 -20.48 -6.45 12.31
C ASN A 52 -20.28 -7.76 11.54
N VAL A 53 -21.37 -8.53 11.47
CA VAL A 53 -21.55 -9.68 10.59
C VAL A 53 -21.29 -9.22 9.14
N GLU A 54 -20.41 -9.95 8.43
CA GLU A 54 -20.26 -9.93 6.97
C GLU A 54 -19.73 -8.66 6.29
N ARG A 55 -18.67 -8.03 6.82
CA ARG A 55 -17.74 -7.29 5.94
C ARG A 55 -16.63 -8.23 5.54
N GLU A 56 -16.45 -8.46 4.25
CA GLU A 56 -15.35 -9.26 3.68
C GLU A 56 -14.05 -8.98 4.44
N ASN A 57 -13.68 -9.89 5.34
CA ASN A 57 -12.37 -9.90 5.96
C ASN A 57 -11.39 -10.26 4.83
N THR A 58 -11.01 -9.26 4.04
CA THR A 58 -9.98 -9.35 3.01
C THR A 58 -8.64 -9.47 3.72
N THR A 59 -8.42 -10.65 4.31
CA THR A 59 -7.18 -10.99 4.99
C THR A 59 -6.08 -11.02 3.96
N CYS A 60 -5.34 -9.92 3.87
CA CYS A 60 -4.23 -9.81 2.94
C CYS A 60 -3.02 -10.51 3.55
N LYS A 61 -2.37 -11.36 2.75
CA LYS A 61 -1.20 -12.12 3.15
C LYS A 61 0.01 -11.76 2.30
N LEU A 62 1.16 -11.86 2.93
CA LEU A 62 2.48 -11.70 2.34
C LEU A 62 3.29 -12.92 2.76
N CYS A 63 3.70 -13.73 1.78
CA CYS A 63 4.46 -14.95 2.01
C CYS A 63 5.85 -14.80 1.39
N VAL A 64 6.87 -14.98 2.22
CA VAL A 64 8.28 -15.01 1.81
C VAL A 64 8.79 -16.42 2.02
N GLN A 65 9.31 -17.05 0.97
CA GLN A 65 9.75 -18.44 1.02
C GLN A 65 10.98 -18.68 0.15
N MET A 66 11.71 -19.75 0.45
CA MET A 66 12.74 -20.27 -0.45
C MET A 66 12.10 -21.05 -1.60
N ASP A 67 12.73 -21.03 -2.79
CA ASP A 67 12.29 -21.88 -3.89
C ASP A 67 12.60 -23.36 -3.53
N PRO A 68 11.59 -24.24 -3.49
CA PRO A 68 11.77 -25.65 -3.12
C PRO A 68 12.50 -26.46 -4.21
N THR A 69 12.50 -25.97 -5.45
CA THR A 69 13.09 -26.64 -6.61
C THR A 69 14.55 -26.21 -6.80
N ASP A 70 14.87 -24.96 -6.48
CA ASP A 70 16.19 -24.39 -6.68
C ASP A 70 16.61 -23.44 -5.54
N PRO A 71 17.40 -23.92 -4.56
CA PRO A 71 17.86 -23.14 -3.42
C PRO A 71 18.97 -22.14 -3.77
N SER A 72 19.30 -21.96 -5.07
CA SER A 72 20.18 -20.88 -5.54
C SER A 72 19.41 -19.60 -5.89
N LYS A 73 18.11 -19.70 -6.15
CA LYS A 73 17.26 -18.53 -6.47
C LYS A 73 16.99 -17.68 -5.23
N PRO A 74 16.88 -16.34 -5.39
CA PRO A 74 16.56 -15.45 -4.29
C PRO A 74 15.22 -15.81 -3.62
N LEU A 75 15.01 -15.31 -2.40
CA LEU A 75 13.74 -15.45 -1.69
C LEU A 75 12.57 -15.00 -2.57
N GLN A 76 11.55 -15.84 -2.66
CA GLN A 76 10.33 -15.59 -3.39
C GLN A 76 9.33 -14.89 -2.50
N VAL A 77 8.68 -13.87 -3.03
CA VAL A 77 7.63 -13.12 -2.35
C VAL A 77 6.34 -13.37 -3.11
N THR A 78 5.30 -13.68 -2.37
CA THR A 78 3.97 -13.91 -2.92
C THR A 78 2.94 -13.16 -2.09
N HIS A 79 2.00 -12.52 -2.78
CA HIS A 79 0.94 -11.74 -2.16
C HIS A 79 -0.39 -12.44 -2.36
N VAL A 80 -1.24 -12.40 -1.35
CA VAL A 80 -2.63 -12.88 -1.42
C VAL A 80 -3.55 -11.76 -0.95
N PRO A 81 -4.54 -11.32 -1.74
CA PRO A 81 -4.72 -11.55 -3.18
C PRO A 81 -3.47 -11.23 -4.02
N HIS A 82 -3.32 -11.87 -5.19
CA HIS A 82 -2.15 -11.65 -6.05
C HIS A 82 -2.05 -10.20 -6.53
N LEU A 83 -0.82 -9.68 -6.53
CA LEU A 83 -0.49 -8.43 -7.21
C LEU A 83 -0.17 -8.70 -8.68
N ASN A 84 -0.36 -7.67 -9.52
CA ASN A 84 0.02 -7.72 -10.92
C ASN A 84 1.56 -7.86 -11.02
N GLN A 85 2.07 -8.45 -12.11
CA GLN A 85 3.51 -8.72 -12.25
C GLN A 85 4.39 -7.48 -12.05
N LYS A 86 3.98 -6.32 -12.57
CA LYS A 86 4.71 -5.05 -12.41
C LYS A 86 4.74 -4.58 -10.95
N ASP A 87 3.60 -4.70 -10.27
CA ASP A 87 3.43 -4.27 -8.88
C ASP A 87 4.16 -5.19 -7.90
N ALA A 88 4.11 -6.50 -8.14
CA ALA A 88 4.88 -7.49 -7.41
C ALA A 88 6.39 -7.20 -7.53
N GLN A 89 6.88 -6.90 -8.74
CA GLN A 89 8.28 -6.54 -8.95
C GLN A 89 8.70 -5.29 -8.17
N LEU A 90 7.84 -4.28 -8.07
CA LEU A 90 8.11 -3.07 -7.27
C LEU A 90 8.19 -3.39 -5.77
N ALA A 91 7.26 -4.19 -5.25
CA ALA A 91 7.27 -4.60 -3.86
C ALA A 91 8.52 -5.46 -3.52
N ASP A 92 8.89 -6.39 -4.40
CA ASP A 92 9.98 -7.34 -4.21
C ASP A 92 11.37 -6.70 -4.14
N GLN A 93 11.52 -5.45 -4.62
CA GLN A 93 12.78 -4.71 -4.51
C GLN A 93 13.22 -4.55 -3.04
N ALA A 94 12.29 -4.52 -2.09
CA ALA A 94 12.59 -4.43 -0.67
C ALA A 94 13.31 -5.68 -0.11
N ILE A 95 13.18 -6.83 -0.76
CA ILE A 95 13.88 -8.07 -0.38
C ILE A 95 15.16 -8.27 -1.19
N LYS A 96 15.24 -7.67 -2.38
CA LYS A 96 16.41 -7.75 -3.28
C LYS A 96 17.45 -6.65 -3.01
N SER A 97 17.12 -5.66 -2.19
CA SER A 97 18.03 -4.59 -1.77
C SER A 97 19.10 -5.09 -0.80
N ASP A 98 20.24 -4.38 -0.74
CA ASP A 98 21.31 -4.59 0.24
C ASP A 98 20.80 -4.57 1.69
N PHE A 99 19.69 -3.87 1.94
CA PHE A 99 19.03 -3.79 3.25
C PHE A 99 17.65 -4.46 3.21
N LEU A 100 17.64 -5.76 3.49
CA LEU A 100 16.45 -6.58 3.62
C LEU A 100 15.48 -6.00 4.68
N SER A 101 14.27 -5.59 4.27
CA SER A 101 13.32 -4.93 5.18
C SER A 101 11.86 -5.36 4.95
N VAL A 102 11.27 -6.05 5.92
CA VAL A 102 9.83 -6.37 5.92
C VAL A 102 8.99 -5.11 5.97
N GLU A 103 9.46 -4.10 6.68
CA GLU A 103 8.75 -2.83 6.78
C GLU A 103 8.65 -2.14 5.42
N LYS A 104 9.77 -1.99 4.69
CA LYS A 104 9.72 -1.44 3.33
C LYS A 104 8.81 -2.26 2.43
N LEU A 105 8.91 -3.58 2.48
CA LEU A 105 8.07 -4.47 1.70
C LEU A 105 6.57 -4.25 1.97
N LEU A 106 6.20 -4.09 3.24
CA LEU A 106 4.84 -3.75 3.65
C LEU A 106 4.42 -2.36 3.19
N ILE A 107 5.30 -1.34 3.30
CA ILE A 107 5.03 0.03 2.81
C ILE A 107 4.63 -0.02 1.33
N HIS A 108 5.47 -0.64 0.50
CA HIS A 108 5.22 -0.74 -0.95
C HIS A 108 3.94 -1.53 -1.23
N THR A 109 3.77 -2.68 -0.58
CA THR A 109 2.59 -3.54 -0.78
C THR A 109 1.28 -2.82 -0.41
N VAL A 110 1.24 -2.18 0.76
CA VAL A 110 0.07 -1.42 1.26
C VAL A 110 -0.23 -0.24 0.35
N HIS A 111 0.79 0.49 -0.11
CA HIS A 111 0.60 1.62 -1.04
C HIS A 111 -0.04 1.18 -2.37
N ILE A 112 0.49 0.12 -2.98
CA ILE A 112 -0.05 -0.45 -4.22
C ILE A 112 -1.51 -0.86 -4.01
N ARG A 113 -1.81 -1.58 -2.92
CA ARG A 113 -3.19 -1.99 -2.64
C ARG A 113 -4.12 -0.83 -2.38
N THR A 114 -3.67 0.19 -1.67
CA THR A 114 -4.46 1.42 -1.45
C THR A 114 -4.83 2.06 -2.78
N LYS A 115 -3.88 2.17 -3.71
CA LYS A 115 -4.17 2.68 -5.06
C LYS A 115 -5.20 1.83 -5.78
N HIS A 116 -5.07 0.51 -5.78
CA HIS A 116 -6.06 -0.38 -6.40
C HIS A 116 -7.46 -0.23 -5.77
N LYS A 117 -7.56 -0.21 -4.43
CA LYS A 117 -8.84 0.00 -3.74
C LYS A 117 -9.49 1.34 -4.10
N LEU A 118 -8.70 2.41 -4.19
CA LEU A 118 -9.18 3.73 -4.61
C LEU A 118 -9.59 3.75 -6.08
N GLN A 119 -8.87 3.05 -6.96
CA GLN A 119 -9.23 2.91 -8.37
C GLN A 119 -10.55 2.15 -8.54
N GLU A 120 -10.72 1.01 -7.88
CA GLU A 120 -11.98 0.25 -7.88
C GLU A 120 -13.14 1.11 -7.36
N LEU A 121 -12.94 1.83 -6.25
CA LEU A 121 -13.95 2.73 -5.71
C LEU A 121 -14.29 3.87 -6.68
N SER A 122 -13.29 4.44 -7.36
CA SER A 122 -13.48 5.48 -8.38
C SER A 122 -14.38 4.98 -9.52
N GLU A 123 -14.14 3.78 -10.03
CA GLU A 123 -14.94 3.17 -11.10
C GLU A 123 -16.38 2.86 -10.66
N VAL A 124 -16.61 2.61 -9.37
CA VAL A 124 -17.96 2.44 -8.80
C VAL A 124 -18.65 3.79 -8.58
N LEU A 125 -17.95 4.79 -8.06
CA LEU A 125 -18.53 6.10 -7.73
C LEU A 125 -18.89 6.92 -8.97
N LYS A 126 -18.06 6.89 -10.02
CA LYS A 126 -18.29 7.61 -11.29
C LYS A 126 -19.72 7.40 -11.83
N PRO A 127 -20.18 6.17 -12.12
CA PRO A 127 -21.52 5.94 -12.65
C PRO A 127 -22.62 6.16 -11.61
N LEU A 128 -22.37 5.85 -10.32
CA LEU A 128 -23.37 5.99 -9.28
C LEU A 128 -23.75 7.46 -8.99
N LEU A 129 -22.79 8.36 -9.10
CA LEU A 129 -22.94 9.78 -8.78
C LEU A 129 -22.91 10.68 -10.03
N GLY A 130 -22.73 10.12 -11.23
CA GLY A 130 -22.62 10.89 -12.47
C GLY A 130 -21.41 11.82 -12.48
N LEU A 131 -20.30 11.42 -11.85
CA LEU A 131 -19.11 12.27 -11.71
C LEU A 131 -18.36 12.35 -13.05
N PRO A 132 -17.82 13.52 -13.42
CA PRO A 132 -17.08 13.69 -14.66
C PRO A 132 -15.77 12.89 -14.64
N GLU A 133 -14.92 13.13 -13.64
CA GLU A 133 -13.67 12.41 -13.44
C GLU A 133 -13.30 12.45 -11.95
N CYS A 134 -12.74 11.34 -11.44
CA CYS A 134 -12.15 11.29 -10.12
C CYS A 134 -10.65 11.03 -10.28
N VAL A 135 -9.83 11.80 -9.56
CA VAL A 135 -8.36 11.78 -9.71
C VAL A 135 -7.73 11.18 -8.46
N ILE A 136 -6.76 10.29 -8.64
CA ILE A 136 -5.96 9.74 -7.53
C ILE A 136 -4.60 10.42 -7.53
N SER A 137 -4.27 11.09 -6.43
CA SER A 137 -3.01 11.84 -6.30
C SER A 137 -2.40 11.74 -4.90
N GLY A 138 -1.14 12.16 -4.75
CA GLY A 138 -0.47 12.23 -3.45
C GLY A 138 0.27 10.97 -3.01
N SER A 139 1.02 11.13 -1.91
CA SER A 139 1.69 10.08 -1.16
C SER A 139 1.54 10.39 0.33
N PRO A 140 0.60 9.74 1.05
CA PRO A 140 -0.25 8.60 0.63
C PRO A 140 -1.28 8.97 -0.45
N ALA A 141 -1.76 7.95 -1.18
CA ALA A 141 -2.72 8.16 -2.26
C ALA A 141 -4.10 8.60 -1.73
N VAL A 142 -4.67 9.61 -2.37
CA VAL A 142 -5.97 10.22 -2.08
C VAL A 142 -6.80 10.24 -3.36
N LEU A 143 -8.05 9.80 -3.30
CA LEU A 143 -9.04 9.93 -4.36
C LEU A 143 -9.81 11.23 -4.17
N HIS A 144 -9.83 12.06 -5.21
CA HIS A 144 -10.55 13.32 -5.29
C HIS A 144 -11.83 13.12 -6.10
N CYS A 145 -12.98 13.35 -5.48
CA CYS A 145 -14.30 13.21 -6.09
C CYS A 145 -15.04 14.55 -6.08
N PRO A 146 -15.19 15.23 -7.24
CA PRO A 146 -15.95 16.47 -7.35
C PRO A 146 -17.45 16.16 -7.39
N ILE A 147 -18.08 16.02 -6.22
CA ILE A 147 -19.48 15.59 -6.09
C ILE A 147 -20.52 16.69 -6.39
N LEU A 148 -20.10 17.96 -6.47
CA LEU A 148 -20.95 19.10 -6.81
C LEU A 148 -20.57 19.67 -8.18
N GLN A 149 -21.47 20.42 -8.81
CA GLN A 149 -21.16 21.18 -10.01
C GLN A 149 -21.79 22.57 -9.97
N PRO A 150 -20.97 23.66 -10.00
CA PRO A 150 -19.50 23.68 -9.95
C PRO A 150 -18.95 23.18 -8.59
N CYS A 151 -17.74 22.60 -8.57
CA CYS A 151 -17.08 22.12 -7.34
C CYS A 151 -15.86 22.98 -7.00
N MET A 152 -15.78 23.48 -5.77
CA MET A 152 -14.55 24.05 -5.23
C MET A 152 -13.67 22.97 -4.59
N ILE A 153 -12.36 23.21 -4.50
CA ILE A 153 -11.41 22.28 -3.86
C ILE A 153 -11.79 22.02 -2.38
N SER A 154 -12.38 23.01 -1.70
CA SER A 154 -12.87 22.87 -0.32
C SER A 154 -14.09 21.94 -0.18
N GLU A 155 -14.80 21.72 -1.28
CA GLU A 155 -16.04 20.94 -1.37
C GLU A 155 -15.81 19.54 -1.95
N GLU A 156 -14.59 19.24 -2.40
CA GLU A 156 -14.24 17.92 -2.91
C GLU A 156 -14.36 16.85 -1.82
N LEU A 157 -14.96 15.73 -2.19
CA LEU A 157 -14.93 14.53 -1.35
C LEU A 157 -13.57 13.86 -1.52
N LEU A 158 -12.79 13.85 -0.45
CA LEU A 158 -11.48 13.25 -0.39
C LEU A 158 -11.55 11.88 0.30
N ILE A 159 -11.20 10.83 -0.44
CA ILE A 159 -11.23 9.46 0.06
C ILE A 159 -9.81 8.90 0.12
N THR A 160 -9.43 8.41 1.29
CA THR A 160 -8.15 7.71 1.52
C THR A 160 -8.39 6.31 2.04
N VAL A 161 -7.35 5.50 2.14
CA VAL A 161 -7.42 4.18 2.78
C VAL A 161 -6.55 4.20 4.02
N ASN A 162 -7.12 3.77 5.15
CA ASN A 162 -6.37 3.56 6.38
C ASN A 162 -5.28 2.50 6.15
N THR A 163 -4.02 2.87 6.28
CA THR A 163 -2.88 1.97 6.01
C THR A 163 -2.77 0.80 6.98
N HIS A 164 -3.42 0.88 8.15
CA HIS A 164 -3.43 -0.19 9.17
C HIS A 164 -4.58 -1.18 8.98
N THR A 165 -5.75 -0.71 8.56
CA THR A 165 -6.97 -1.54 8.47
C THR A 165 -7.45 -1.81 7.05
N GLY A 166 -6.98 -1.05 6.06
CA GLY A 166 -7.47 -1.11 4.70
C GLY A 166 -8.88 -0.50 4.51
N HIS A 167 -9.44 0.19 5.51
CA HIS A 167 -10.76 0.82 5.42
C HIS A 167 -10.71 2.16 4.68
N PHE A 168 -11.75 2.47 3.90
CA PHE A 168 -11.91 3.78 3.31
C PHE A 168 -12.21 4.83 4.38
N LEU A 169 -11.58 5.99 4.24
CA LEU A 169 -11.77 7.17 5.07
C LEU A 169 -12.15 8.32 4.14
N ALA A 170 -13.37 8.82 4.27
CA ALA A 170 -13.88 9.93 3.46
C ALA A 170 -13.96 11.21 4.31
N HIS A 171 -13.56 12.34 3.73
CA HIS A 171 -13.67 13.65 4.36
C HIS A 171 -13.90 14.75 3.32
N VAL A 172 -14.52 15.86 3.75
CA VAL A 172 -14.69 17.07 2.94
C VAL A 172 -14.02 18.21 3.70
N PRO A 173 -13.02 18.91 3.13
CA PRO A 173 -12.22 19.91 3.84
C PRO A 173 -13.06 21.00 4.53
N GLN A 174 -14.13 21.47 3.89
CA GLN A 174 -14.99 22.52 4.44
C GLN A 174 -15.81 22.08 5.66
N PHE A 175 -16.04 20.77 5.84
CA PHE A 175 -16.88 20.23 6.90
C PHE A 175 -16.07 19.60 8.05
N GLU A 176 -14.81 20.00 8.21
CA GLU A 176 -13.90 19.46 9.23
C GLU A 176 -14.30 19.89 10.65
N ARG A 177 -15.40 19.32 11.17
CA ARG A 177 -15.69 19.33 12.60
C ARG A 177 -14.83 18.27 13.27
N SER A 178 -13.63 18.67 13.69
CA SER A 178 -12.84 18.03 14.75
C SER A 178 -12.60 16.51 14.60
N ILE A 179 -11.75 16.08 13.66
CA ILE A 179 -11.33 14.68 13.56
C ILE A 179 -9.83 14.53 13.86
N ARG A 180 -9.51 14.08 15.07
CA ARG A 180 -8.15 13.85 15.61
C ARG A 180 -7.32 12.78 14.87
N TRP A 181 -7.92 11.98 13.99
CA TRP A 181 -7.30 10.78 13.41
C TRP A 181 -6.31 11.04 12.27
N LEU A 182 -6.38 12.21 11.60
CA LEU A 182 -5.42 12.60 10.55
C LEU A 182 -3.99 12.74 11.11
N LYS A 183 -3.82 13.09 12.39
CA LYS A 183 -2.49 13.16 13.02
C LYS A 183 -1.86 11.79 13.31
N SER A 184 -2.65 10.71 13.27
CA SER A 184 -2.19 9.36 13.58
C SER A 184 -1.70 8.57 12.34
N GLN A 185 -1.65 9.19 11.16
CA GLN A 185 -1.05 8.60 9.94
C GLN A 185 0.44 8.92 9.77
N SER A 186 1.01 9.67 10.72
CA SER A 186 2.29 10.38 10.60
C SER A 186 3.49 9.49 10.28
N PHE A 187 3.50 8.21 10.67
CA PHE A 187 4.64 7.35 10.35
C PHE A 187 4.68 6.91 8.88
N TRP A 188 3.59 6.30 8.38
CA TRP A 188 3.55 5.80 6.99
C TRP A 188 3.63 6.96 6.00
N GLU A 189 3.02 8.10 6.33
CA GLU A 189 3.15 9.33 5.55
C GLU A 189 4.61 9.81 5.45
N LEU A 190 5.38 9.77 6.54
CA LEU A 190 6.79 10.16 6.52
C LEU A 190 7.65 9.17 5.71
N SER A 191 7.40 7.87 5.84
CA SER A 191 8.12 6.87 5.02
C SER A 191 7.77 6.97 3.53
N MET A 192 6.50 7.20 3.20
CA MET A 192 6.00 7.34 1.82
C MET A 192 6.35 8.69 1.16
N LYS A 193 6.81 9.69 1.93
CA LYS A 193 7.35 10.97 1.43
C LYS A 193 8.84 10.89 1.05
N SER A 194 9.51 9.75 1.24
CA SER A 194 10.91 9.58 0.81
C SER A 194 11.01 9.69 -0.72
N PRO A 195 12.10 10.29 -1.27
CA PRO A 195 12.25 10.52 -2.70
C PRO A 195 12.21 9.25 -3.56
N GLU A 196 12.40 8.06 -2.96
CA GLU A 196 12.19 6.74 -3.58
C GLU A 196 10.75 6.53 -4.08
N PHE A 197 9.75 7.20 -3.50
CA PHE A 197 8.32 7.07 -3.83
C PHE A 197 7.80 8.14 -4.80
N SER A 198 8.60 9.18 -5.09
CA SER A 198 8.20 10.35 -5.88
C SER A 198 8.48 10.21 -7.38
N GLN A 199 8.75 9.00 -7.89
CA GLN A 199 8.98 8.80 -9.33
C GLN A 199 7.66 8.88 -10.12
N THR A 200 7.22 10.11 -10.40
CA THR A 200 6.45 10.40 -11.60
C THR A 200 7.36 10.19 -12.81
N PRO A 201 6.91 9.50 -13.88
CA PRO A 201 7.67 9.46 -15.12
C PRO A 201 7.80 10.89 -15.64
N LEU A 202 9.04 11.37 -15.72
CA LEU A 202 9.36 12.60 -16.42
C LEU A 202 9.03 12.35 -17.89
N VAL A 203 7.87 12.86 -18.34
CA VAL A 203 7.58 12.97 -19.77
C VAL A 203 8.63 13.92 -20.33
N GLN A 204 9.68 13.36 -20.95
CA GLN A 204 10.60 14.14 -21.76
C GLN A 204 9.84 14.63 -23.00
N SER A 205 9.18 15.78 -22.88
CA SER A 205 8.76 16.56 -24.03
C SER A 205 10.02 17.04 -24.74
N LYS A 206 10.45 16.33 -25.78
CA LYS A 206 11.37 16.89 -26.78
C LYS A 206 10.61 17.97 -27.56
N SER A 207 10.71 19.20 -27.09
CA SER A 207 10.42 20.39 -27.90
C SER A 207 11.60 20.60 -28.86
N SER A 208 11.48 20.08 -30.07
CA SER A 208 12.34 20.51 -31.19
C SER A 208 11.82 21.86 -31.68
N PHE A 209 12.53 22.94 -31.37
CA PHE A 209 12.30 24.28 -31.91
C PHE A 209 13.45 24.66 -32.85
N GLY A 210 13.09 25.16 -34.04
CA GLY A 210 13.95 25.88 -34.99
C GLY A 210 14.53 25.02 -36.10
N VAL A 211 14.47 25.37 -37.38
CA VAL A 211 14.25 26.68 -38.02
C VAL A 211 13.69 26.45 -39.43
N GLY A 212 12.71 27.26 -39.83
CA GLY A 212 12.30 27.42 -41.21
C GLY A 212 12.98 28.63 -41.85
N SER A 213 13.19 28.52 -43.17
CA SER A 213 13.30 29.58 -44.19
C SER A 213 14.41 30.63 -44.04
N GLU A 214 15.44 30.52 -44.89
CA GLU A 214 15.66 31.38 -46.07
C GLU A 214 16.33 30.55 -47.18
#